data_AF-A0A1J4TQE3-F1
#
_entry.id   AF-A0A1J4TQE3-F1
#
_cell.length_a   1.000
_cell.length_b   1.000
_cell.length_c   1.000
_cell.angle_alpha   90.00
_cell.angle_beta   90.00
_cell.angle_gamma   90.00
#
_symmetry.space_group_name_H-M   'P 1'
#
loop_
_entity.id
_entity.type
_entity.pdbx_description
1 polymer ?
#
loop_
_entity_poly.entity_id
_entity_poly.type
_entity_poly.pdbx_seq_one_letter_code
_entity_poly.pdbx_strand_id
1 'polypeptide(L)'
;MKKLKLDIRNFIKYKFLNSLFLGVSVGTIFTIYEPIEPSVYSLGGILLAMSMLLVAKFYYKILNMHYFYKISLLVEFVALAMIFWFLIFSYSYMSALILYTGYQLTFAFGSYLIRAETLFLRRAIFLEKVDVAKQVGYLAGMLLSFSFYKVLENWLPLLDKQAQVYTIYFLLLSVQLLIIYFLLKSFRRES
;
A
#
# COMPACT_ATOMS: atom_id res chain seq x y z
N MET A 1 -8.02 -25.81 -12.84
CA MET A 1 -7.50 -24.44 -12.59
C MET A 1 -6.02 -24.42 -12.96
N LYS A 2 -5.59 -23.53 -13.87
CA LYS A 2 -4.16 -23.41 -14.24
C LYS A 2 -3.34 -22.99 -13.01
N LYS A 3 -2.19 -23.64 -12.78
CA LYS A 3 -1.30 -23.32 -11.67
C LYS A 3 -0.66 -21.94 -11.89
N LEU A 4 -0.62 -21.13 -10.84
CA LEU A 4 0.07 -19.85 -10.83
C LEU A 4 1.47 -20.05 -10.28
N LYS A 5 2.47 -19.48 -10.95
CA LYS A 5 3.88 -19.52 -10.52
C LYS A 5 4.38 -18.11 -10.20
N LEU A 6 5.13 -18.00 -9.10
CA LEU A 6 5.72 -16.74 -8.66
C LEU A 6 7.02 -16.47 -9.43
N ASP A 7 7.08 -15.34 -10.12
CA ASP A 7 8.31 -14.77 -10.65
C ASP A 7 8.96 -13.89 -9.58
N ILE A 8 9.99 -14.44 -8.94
CA ILE A 8 10.67 -13.81 -7.79
C ILE A 8 11.29 -12.46 -8.17
N ARG A 9 11.81 -12.30 -9.39
CA ARG A 9 12.46 -11.05 -9.79
C ARG A 9 11.45 -9.91 -9.90
N ASN A 10 10.31 -10.17 -10.53
CA ASN A 10 9.24 -9.17 -10.61
C ASN A 10 8.57 -8.95 -9.24
N PHE A 11 8.48 -10.00 -8.42
CA PHE A 11 7.91 -9.90 -7.08
C PHE A 11 8.75 -8.99 -6.16
N ILE A 12 10.08 -9.08 -6.23
CA ILE A 12 10.99 -8.18 -5.49
C ILE A 12 10.77 -6.73 -5.93
N LYS A 13 10.65 -6.46 -7.24
CA LYS A 13 10.37 -5.10 -7.76
C LYS A 13 9.01 -4.57 -7.28
N TYR A 14 7.99 -5.42 -7.32
CA TYR A 14 6.67 -5.10 -6.77
C TYR A 14 6.77 -4.71 -5.29
N LYS A 15 7.46 -5.52 -4.47
CA LYS A 15 7.61 -5.25 -3.03
C LYS A 15 8.41 -4.00 -2.72
N PHE A 16 9.48 -3.75 -3.47
CA PHE A 16 10.22 -2.49 -3.41
C PHE A 16 9.30 -1.30 -3.66
N LEU A 17 8.55 -1.31 -4.76
CA LEU A 17 7.68 -0.20 -5.14
C LEU A 17 6.53 -0.02 -4.14
N ASN A 18 5.94 -1.11 -3.65
CA ASN A 18 4.89 -1.08 -2.64
C ASN A 18 5.38 -0.44 -1.33
N SER A 19 6.60 -0.76 -0.89
CA SER A 19 7.20 -0.10 0.28
C SER A 19 7.63 1.34 0.00
N LEU A 20 8.07 1.65 -1.23
CA LEU A 20 8.34 3.03 -1.66
C LEU A 20 7.06 3.88 -1.58
N PHE A 21 5.93 3.38 -2.08
CA PHE A 21 4.65 4.04 -1.96
C PHE A 21 4.29 4.34 -0.51
N LEU A 22 4.45 3.35 0.38
CA LEU A 22 4.24 3.54 1.82
C LEU A 22 5.12 4.69 2.34
N GLY A 23 6.42 4.65 2.08
CA GLY A 23 7.38 5.68 2.50
C GLY A 23 7.04 7.09 2.00
N VAL A 24 6.59 7.22 0.75
CA VAL A 24 6.13 8.51 0.19
C VAL A 24 4.86 8.99 0.90
N SER A 25 3.92 8.09 1.14
CA SER A 25 2.58 8.39 1.67
C SER A 25 2.56 8.77 3.17
N VAL A 26 3.52 8.31 3.98
CA VAL A 26 3.50 8.51 5.44
C VAL A 26 3.33 9.97 5.83
N GLY A 27 4.04 10.89 5.17
CA GLY A 27 3.96 12.32 5.46
C GLY A 27 2.59 12.94 5.14
N THR A 28 1.85 12.36 4.19
CA THR A 28 0.52 12.86 3.78
C THR A 28 -0.55 12.61 4.82
N ILE A 29 -0.37 11.56 5.63
CA ILE A 29 -1.35 11.09 6.60
C ILE A 29 -1.71 12.24 7.54
N PHE A 30 -0.72 12.88 8.15
CA PHE A 30 -0.94 13.94 9.14
C PHE A 30 -1.86 15.07 8.66
N THR A 31 -1.75 15.48 7.40
CA THR A 31 -2.57 16.54 6.83
C THR A 31 -3.96 16.05 6.41
N ILE A 32 -4.06 14.83 5.86
CA ILE A 32 -5.34 14.28 5.38
C ILE A 32 -6.24 13.90 6.55
N TYR A 33 -5.62 13.44 7.64
CA TYR A 33 -6.29 12.83 8.80
C TYR A 33 -6.64 13.83 9.89
N GLU A 34 -6.19 15.08 9.74
CA GLU A 34 -6.48 16.22 10.62
C GLU A 34 -7.97 16.38 11.00
N PRO A 35 -8.96 16.21 10.08
CA PRO A 35 -10.35 16.44 10.44
C PRO A 35 -11.02 15.23 11.13
N ILE A 36 -10.33 14.11 11.33
CA ILE A 36 -10.90 12.90 11.95
C ILE A 36 -10.72 12.95 13.47
N GLU A 37 -11.81 12.75 14.21
CA GLU A 37 -11.79 12.73 15.67
C GLU A 37 -11.06 11.48 16.23
N PRO A 38 -10.40 11.58 17.39
CA PRO A 38 -9.75 10.44 18.07
C PRO A 38 -10.70 9.25 18.36
N SER A 39 -11.97 9.53 18.63
CA SER A 39 -13.03 8.52 18.84
C SER A 39 -13.20 7.63 17.60
N VAL A 40 -13.19 8.23 16.40
CA VAL A 40 -13.31 7.54 15.12
C VAL A 40 -12.06 6.70 14.81
N TYR A 41 -10.87 7.20 15.16
CA TYR A 41 -9.63 6.41 15.08
C TYR A 41 -9.68 5.15 15.94
N SER A 42 -10.18 5.28 17.17
CA SER A 42 -10.32 4.14 18.07
C SER A 42 -11.30 3.10 17.53
N LEU A 43 -12.45 3.54 17.02
CA LEU A 43 -13.45 2.67 16.39
C LEU A 43 -12.86 1.93 15.18
N GLY A 44 -12.14 2.62 14.30
CA GLY A 44 -11.48 1.99 13.17
C GLY A 44 -10.42 0.96 13.58
N GLY A 45 -9.70 1.20 14.67
CA GLY A 45 -8.77 0.22 15.26
C GLY A 45 -9.47 -1.04 15.77
N ILE A 46 -10.63 -0.90 16.44
CA ILE A 46 -11.45 -2.05 16.88
C ILE A 46 -11.94 -2.85 15.66
N LEU A 47 -12.48 -2.17 14.65
CA LEU A 47 -12.95 -2.80 13.42
C LEU A 47 -11.82 -3.48 12.64
N LEU A 48 -10.63 -2.88 12.60
CA LEU A 48 -9.43 -3.50 12.03
C LEU A 48 -9.09 -4.79 12.76
N ALA A 49 -9.01 -4.77 14.09
CA ALA A 49 -8.67 -5.94 14.89
C ALA A 49 -9.68 -7.09 14.68
N MET A 50 -10.99 -6.76 14.67
CA MET A 50 -12.05 -7.72 14.35
C MET A 50 -11.91 -8.29 12.93
N SER A 51 -11.59 -7.45 11.96
CA SER A 51 -11.39 -7.86 10.56
C SER A 51 -10.18 -8.78 10.40
N MET A 52 -9.07 -8.48 11.08
CA MET A 52 -7.88 -9.34 11.10
C MET A 52 -8.18 -10.72 11.72
N LEU A 53 -8.97 -10.76 12.81
CA LEU A 53 -9.43 -12.02 13.41
C LEU A 53 -10.30 -12.83 12.45
N LEU A 54 -11.21 -12.15 11.73
CA LEU A 54 -12.06 -12.79 10.74
C LEU A 54 -11.22 -13.39 9.61
N VAL A 55 -10.29 -12.60 9.04
CA VAL A 55 -9.37 -13.04 7.99
C VAL A 55 -8.54 -14.25 8.44
N ALA A 56 -8.05 -14.25 9.70
CA ALA A 56 -7.30 -15.34 10.28
C ALA A 56 -8.07 -16.67 10.35
N LYS A 57 -9.38 -16.62 10.66
CA LYS A 57 -10.22 -17.82 10.67
C LYS A 57 -10.33 -18.49 9.31
N PHE A 58 -10.15 -17.76 8.21
CA PHE A 58 -10.24 -18.29 6.86
C PHE A 58 -8.92 -18.79 6.27
N TYR A 59 -7.80 -18.75 7.02
CA TYR A 59 -6.47 -19.11 6.49
C TYR A 59 -6.41 -20.48 5.82
N TYR A 60 -7.06 -21.50 6.37
CA TYR A 60 -7.10 -22.84 5.77
C TYR A 60 -7.65 -22.84 4.33
N LYS A 61 -8.51 -21.86 3.98
CA LYS A 61 -9.12 -21.71 2.66
C LYS A 61 -8.35 -20.74 1.76
N ILE A 62 -7.83 -19.65 2.31
CA ILE A 62 -7.21 -18.56 1.53
C ILE A 62 -5.69 -18.65 1.42
N LEU A 63 -5.00 -19.50 2.20
CA LEU A 63 -3.54 -19.62 2.19
C LEU A 63 -3.04 -20.50 1.02
N ASN A 64 -3.37 -20.10 -0.20
CA ASN A 64 -2.89 -20.69 -1.43
C ASN A 64 -2.54 -19.61 -2.46
N MET A 65 -1.78 -20.00 -3.48
CA MET A 65 -1.21 -19.07 -4.45
C MET A 65 -2.27 -18.25 -5.22
N HIS A 66 -3.45 -18.84 -5.45
CA HIS A 66 -4.54 -18.18 -6.19
C HIS A 66 -5.17 -17.05 -5.39
N TYR A 67 -5.49 -17.30 -4.12
CA TYR A 67 -6.01 -16.26 -3.23
C TYR A 67 -4.94 -15.24 -2.86
N PHE A 68 -3.67 -15.65 -2.74
CA PHE A 68 -2.57 -14.72 -2.51
C PHE A 68 -2.49 -13.67 -3.62
N TYR A 69 -2.48 -14.10 -4.88
CA TYR A 69 -2.53 -13.19 -6.03
C TYR A 69 -3.76 -12.27 -5.99
N LYS A 70 -4.96 -12.84 -5.79
CA LYS A 70 -6.22 -12.07 -5.79
C LYS A 70 -6.28 -11.04 -4.68
N ILE A 71 -5.86 -11.40 -3.47
CA ILE A 71 -5.88 -10.51 -2.31
C ILE A 71 -4.81 -9.42 -2.45
N SER A 72 -3.60 -9.76 -2.92
CA SER A 72 -2.60 -8.74 -3.26
C SER A 72 -3.18 -7.74 -4.28
N LEU A 73 -3.81 -8.23 -5.34
CA LEU A 73 -4.39 -7.37 -6.37
C LEU A 73 -5.55 -6.52 -5.86
N LEU A 74 -6.42 -7.10 -5.01
CA LEU A 74 -7.51 -6.37 -4.35
C LEU A 74 -6.97 -5.19 -3.54
N VAL A 75 -5.96 -5.42 -2.70
CA VAL A 75 -5.34 -4.39 -1.87
C VAL A 75 -4.76 -3.26 -2.74
N GLU A 76 -4.08 -3.59 -3.84
CA GLU A 76 -3.55 -2.56 -4.74
C GLU A 76 -4.65 -1.78 -5.47
N PHE A 77 -5.79 -2.40 -5.77
CA PHE A 77 -6.93 -1.70 -6.34
C PHE A 77 -7.64 -0.81 -5.33
N VAL A 78 -7.72 -1.21 -4.07
CA VAL A 78 -8.22 -0.33 -2.99
C VAL A 78 -7.33 0.90 -2.87
N ALA A 79 -6.00 0.72 -2.87
CA ALA A 79 -5.05 1.84 -2.85
C ALA A 79 -5.20 2.77 -4.06
N LEU A 80 -5.36 2.21 -5.26
CA LEU A 80 -5.60 2.99 -6.47
C LEU A 80 -6.92 3.78 -6.41
N ALA A 81 -8.00 3.15 -5.92
CA ALA A 81 -9.29 3.80 -5.74
C ALA A 81 -9.22 4.96 -4.74
N MET A 82 -8.47 4.81 -3.64
CA MET A 82 -8.24 5.89 -2.67
C MET A 82 -7.53 7.09 -3.30
N ILE A 83 -6.50 6.85 -4.13
CA ILE A 83 -5.76 7.92 -4.82
C ILE A 83 -6.69 8.66 -5.79
N PHE A 84 -7.46 7.93 -6.60
CA PHE A 84 -8.41 8.56 -7.53
C PHE A 84 -9.48 9.35 -6.78
N TRP A 85 -10.03 8.79 -5.70
CA TRP A 85 -10.99 9.49 -4.87
C TRP A 85 -10.43 10.83 -4.38
N PHE A 86 -9.23 10.82 -3.82
CA PHE A 86 -8.59 12.03 -3.30
C PHE A 86 -8.28 13.05 -4.40
N LEU A 87 -7.82 12.60 -5.57
CA LEU A 87 -7.54 13.50 -6.70
C LEU A 87 -8.81 14.14 -7.29
N ILE A 88 -9.96 13.44 -7.26
CA ILE A 88 -11.23 13.95 -7.82
C ILE A 88 -11.96 14.86 -6.82
N PHE A 89 -12.06 14.44 -5.56
CA PHE A 89 -12.88 15.12 -4.54
C PHE A 89 -12.07 16.04 -3.63
N SER A 90 -10.74 16.04 -3.76
CA SER A 90 -9.82 16.88 -3.00
C SER A 90 -10.00 16.76 -1.47
N TYR A 91 -9.54 17.77 -0.73
CA TYR A 91 -9.60 17.81 0.73
C TYR A 91 -11.02 17.97 1.26
N SER A 92 -11.51 16.95 1.97
CA SER A 92 -12.78 16.98 2.70
C SER A 92 -12.76 15.95 3.83
N TYR A 93 -13.65 16.11 4.83
CA TYR A 93 -13.84 15.10 5.87
C TYR A 93 -14.20 13.73 5.28
N MET A 94 -15.02 13.70 4.22
CA MET A 94 -15.39 12.47 3.52
C MET A 94 -14.17 11.80 2.86
N SER A 95 -13.30 12.59 2.21
CA SER A 95 -12.04 12.08 1.65
C SER A 95 -11.16 11.49 2.74
N ALA A 96 -11.02 12.16 3.89
CA ALA A 96 -10.27 11.65 5.02
C ALA A 96 -10.81 10.29 5.51
N LEU A 97 -12.13 10.17 5.70
CA LEU A 97 -12.76 8.92 6.13
C LEU A 97 -12.59 7.78 5.12
N ILE A 98 -12.71 8.07 3.82
CA ILE A 98 -12.55 7.07 2.76
C ILE A 98 -11.12 6.55 2.70
N LEU A 99 -10.14 7.46 2.78
CA LEU A 99 -8.73 7.08 2.82
C LEU A 99 -8.45 6.26 4.08
N TYR A 100 -8.88 6.74 5.25
CA TYR A 100 -8.73 6.02 6.50
C TYR A 100 -9.31 4.60 6.43
N THR A 101 -10.56 4.47 5.96
CA THR A 101 -11.25 3.18 5.85
C THR A 101 -10.58 2.25 4.84
N GLY A 102 -10.14 2.78 3.68
CA GLY A 102 -9.44 1.97 2.68
C GLY A 102 -8.07 1.47 3.16
N TYR A 103 -7.35 2.25 3.97
CA TYR A 103 -6.16 1.77 4.66
C TYR A 103 -6.47 0.70 5.70
N GLN A 104 -7.54 0.85 6.52
CA GLN A 104 -7.95 -0.20 7.45
C GLN A 104 -8.28 -1.51 6.73
N LEU A 105 -9.00 -1.44 5.60
CA LEU A 105 -9.30 -2.61 4.78
C LEU A 105 -8.02 -3.28 4.25
N THR A 106 -7.06 -2.49 3.80
CA THR A 106 -5.75 -2.98 3.35
C THR A 106 -4.98 -3.67 4.48
N PHE A 107 -4.93 -3.05 5.65
CA PHE A 107 -4.24 -3.59 6.82
C PHE A 107 -4.89 -4.85 7.40
N ALA A 108 -6.21 -5.02 7.25
CA ALA A 108 -6.89 -6.26 7.63
C ALA A 108 -6.29 -7.50 6.95
N PHE A 109 -5.79 -7.37 5.72
CA PHE A 109 -5.11 -8.44 4.99
C PHE A 109 -3.59 -8.48 5.21
N GLY A 110 -3.00 -7.51 5.93
CA GLY A 110 -1.55 -7.40 6.08
C GLY A 110 -0.91 -8.63 6.70
N SER A 111 -1.47 -9.11 7.82
CA SER A 111 -0.95 -10.32 8.50
C SER A 111 -1.08 -11.59 7.65
N TYR A 112 -2.13 -11.68 6.83
CA TYR A 112 -2.32 -12.76 5.85
C TYR A 112 -1.23 -12.70 4.77
N LEU A 113 -1.02 -11.53 4.16
CA LEU A 113 -0.08 -11.34 3.06
C LEU A 113 1.36 -11.67 3.49
N ILE A 114 1.76 -11.28 4.70
CA ILE A 114 3.09 -11.60 5.25
C ILE A 114 3.25 -13.12 5.38
N ARG A 115 2.27 -13.83 5.98
CA ARG A 115 2.34 -15.30 6.13
C ARG A 115 2.36 -16.03 4.80
N ALA A 116 1.52 -15.58 3.87
CA ALA A 116 1.48 -16.13 2.52
C ALA A 116 2.84 -15.96 1.82
N GLU A 117 3.44 -14.78 1.93
CA GLU A 117 4.79 -14.51 1.41
C GLU A 117 5.83 -15.47 2.00
N THR A 118 5.84 -15.69 3.32
CA THR A 118 6.74 -16.65 3.97
C THR A 118 6.55 -18.08 3.47
N LEU A 119 5.29 -18.50 3.25
CA LEU A 119 4.98 -19.84 2.78
C LEU A 119 5.42 -20.09 1.34
N PHE A 120 5.26 -19.09 0.46
CA PHE A 120 5.58 -19.24 -0.97
C PHE A 120 7.06 -18.96 -1.27
N LEU A 121 7.73 -18.11 -0.50
CA LEU A 121 9.17 -17.90 -0.56
C LEU A 121 9.89 -18.88 0.37
N ARG A 122 9.87 -20.17 0.01
CA ARG A 122 10.41 -21.26 0.83
C ARG A 122 11.92 -21.19 1.14
N ARG A 123 12.68 -20.35 0.42
CA ARG A 123 14.15 -20.22 0.62
C ARG A 123 14.47 -18.93 1.34
N ALA A 124 15.28 -19.02 2.39
CA ALA A 124 15.76 -17.87 3.18
C ALA A 124 16.35 -16.76 2.30
N ILE A 125 17.15 -17.10 1.28
CA ILE A 125 17.75 -16.13 0.35
C ILE A 125 16.69 -15.28 -0.37
N PHE A 126 15.51 -15.83 -0.68
CA PHE A 126 14.46 -15.07 -1.35
C PHE A 126 13.66 -14.21 -0.36
N LEU A 127 13.47 -14.68 0.87
CA LEU A 127 12.88 -13.88 1.95
C LEU A 127 13.76 -12.67 2.27
N GLU A 128 15.06 -12.89 2.48
CA GLU A 128 16.05 -11.86 2.73
C GLU A 128 16.01 -10.77 1.65
N LYS A 129 16.06 -11.17 0.36
CA LYS A 129 16.02 -10.21 -0.76
C LYS A 129 14.73 -9.40 -0.79
N VAL A 130 13.60 -10.01 -0.46
CA VAL A 130 12.31 -9.30 -0.41
C VAL A 130 12.26 -8.36 0.79
N ASP A 131 12.75 -8.78 1.95
CA ASP A 131 12.81 -7.93 3.15
C ASP A 131 13.74 -6.73 2.96
N VAL A 132 14.94 -6.95 2.41
CA VAL A 132 15.86 -5.87 2.04
C VAL A 132 15.21 -4.93 1.03
N ALA A 133 14.54 -5.46 0.00
CA ALA A 133 13.86 -4.64 -0.99
C ALA A 133 12.74 -3.78 -0.38
N LYS A 134 11.97 -4.31 0.57
CA LYS A 134 10.95 -3.54 1.32
C LYS A 134 11.59 -2.42 2.13
N GLN A 135 12.66 -2.70 2.86
CA GLN A 135 13.34 -1.69 3.70
C GLN A 135 13.99 -0.59 2.86
N VAL A 136 14.71 -0.96 1.80
CA VAL A 136 15.30 0.03 0.88
C VAL A 136 14.22 0.83 0.17
N GLY A 137 13.13 0.18 -0.25
CA GLY A 137 11.98 0.86 -0.86
C GLY A 137 11.37 1.88 0.08
N TYR A 138 11.09 1.50 1.34
CA TYR A 138 10.55 2.39 2.35
C TYR A 138 11.45 3.59 2.62
N LEU A 139 12.75 3.37 2.82
CA LEU A 139 13.73 4.44 3.01
C LEU A 139 13.79 5.38 1.80
N ALA A 140 13.86 4.83 0.60
CA ALA A 140 13.85 5.61 -0.64
C ALA A 140 12.58 6.44 -0.77
N GLY A 141 11.42 5.88 -0.41
CA GLY A 141 10.14 6.60 -0.40
C GLY A 141 10.12 7.76 0.60
N MET A 142 10.64 7.56 1.81
CA MET A 142 10.75 8.65 2.80
C MET A 142 11.68 9.76 2.34
N LEU A 143 12.85 9.41 1.79
CA LEU A 143 13.79 10.39 1.23
C LEU A 143 13.17 11.15 0.06
N LEU A 144 12.47 10.45 -0.83
CA LEU A 144 11.76 11.06 -1.96
C LEU A 144 10.68 12.03 -1.47
N SER A 145 9.89 11.65 -0.46
CA SER A 145 8.88 12.51 0.17
C SER A 145 9.52 13.77 0.75
N PHE A 146 10.58 13.62 1.54
CA PHE A 146 11.31 14.74 2.13
C PHE A 146 11.87 15.70 1.08
N SER A 147 12.58 15.18 0.07
CA SER A 147 13.12 15.99 -1.02
C SER A 147 12.01 16.67 -1.82
N PHE A 148 10.89 15.98 -2.06
CA PHE A 148 9.74 16.54 -2.78
C PHE A 148 9.16 17.76 -2.06
N TYR A 149 8.87 17.65 -0.75
CA TYR A 149 8.38 18.79 0.03
C TYR A 149 9.40 19.92 0.10
N LYS A 150 10.69 19.62 0.27
CA LYS A 150 11.74 20.66 0.28
C LYS A 150 11.85 21.41 -1.05
N VAL A 151 11.68 20.72 -2.18
CA VAL A 151 11.62 21.37 -3.50
C VAL A 151 10.38 22.26 -3.61
N LEU A 152 9.21 21.78 -3.19
CA LEU A 152 7.99 22.60 -3.20
C LEU A 152 8.11 23.84 -2.32
N GLU A 153 8.63 23.71 -1.11
CA GLU A 153 8.85 24.85 -0.19
C GLU A 153 9.79 25.91 -0.79
N ASN A 154 10.85 25.48 -1.49
CA ASN A 154 11.84 26.40 -2.05
C ASN A 154 11.39 27.06 -3.36
N TRP A 155 10.69 26.32 -4.23
CA TRP A 155 10.31 26.80 -5.57
C TRP A 155 8.91 27.41 -5.62
N LEU A 156 8.03 26.99 -4.71
CA LEU A 156 6.63 27.41 -4.62
C LEU A 156 6.26 27.72 -3.15
N PRO A 157 6.91 28.72 -2.52
CA PRO A 157 6.77 29.01 -1.09
C PRO A 157 5.36 29.44 -0.66
N LEU A 158 4.48 29.78 -1.61
CA LEU A 158 3.09 30.17 -1.36
C LEU A 158 2.12 28.98 -1.35
N LEU A 159 2.58 27.75 -1.61
CA LEU A 159 1.73 26.55 -1.52
C LEU A 159 1.46 26.22 -0.06
N ASP A 160 0.17 26.16 0.28
CA ASP A 160 -0.28 25.66 1.57
C ASP A 160 -0.04 24.14 1.70
N LYS A 161 -0.10 23.64 2.93
CA LYS A 161 0.19 22.22 3.23
C LYS A 161 -0.76 21.28 2.48
N GLN A 162 -2.02 21.68 2.28
CA GLN A 162 -3.01 20.89 1.57
C GLN A 162 -2.67 20.77 0.08
N ALA A 163 -2.29 21.86 -0.59
CA ALA A 163 -1.90 21.79 -1.99
C ALA A 163 -0.58 21.04 -2.20
N GLN A 164 0.37 21.10 -1.26
CA GLN A 164 1.59 20.28 -1.30
C GLN A 164 1.26 18.78 -1.26
N VAL A 165 0.36 18.37 -0.35
CA VAL A 165 -0.09 16.97 -0.27
C VAL A 165 -0.94 16.59 -1.49
N TYR A 166 -1.79 17.47 -1.99
CA TYR A 166 -2.51 17.21 -3.24
C TYR A 166 -1.54 16.92 -4.41
N THR A 167 -0.44 17.67 -4.48
CA THR A 167 0.57 17.50 -5.54
C THR A 167 1.32 16.17 -5.41
N ILE A 168 1.66 15.71 -4.20
CA ILE A 168 2.36 14.42 -4.02
C ILE A 168 1.48 13.22 -4.42
N TYR A 169 0.15 13.37 -4.46
CA TYR A 169 -0.74 12.29 -4.91
C TYR A 169 -0.59 11.95 -6.40
N PHE A 170 -0.09 12.86 -7.23
CA PHE A 170 0.27 12.54 -8.63
C PHE A 170 1.51 11.62 -8.70
N LEU A 171 2.48 11.83 -7.80
CA LEU A 171 3.62 10.93 -7.66
C LEU A 171 3.17 9.57 -7.15
N LEU A 172 2.31 9.54 -6.11
CA LEU A 172 1.73 8.31 -5.57
C LEU A 172 0.93 7.53 -6.63
N LEU A 173 0.16 8.21 -7.48
CA LEU A 173 -0.56 7.59 -8.60
C LEU A 173 0.40 6.89 -9.56
N SER A 174 1.48 7.57 -9.94
CA SER A 174 2.50 7.03 -10.86
C SER A 174 3.16 5.78 -10.28
N VAL A 175 3.52 5.81 -8.99
CA VAL A 175 4.06 4.65 -8.29
C VAL A 175 3.03 3.52 -8.20
N GLN A 176 1.76 3.82 -7.91
CA GLN A 176 0.70 2.80 -7.78
C GLN A 176 0.44 2.06 -9.10
N LEU A 177 0.48 2.76 -10.23
CA LEU A 177 0.35 2.11 -11.55
C LEU A 177 1.52 1.14 -11.81
N LEU A 178 2.75 1.51 -11.43
CA LEU A 178 3.91 0.63 -11.53
C LEU A 178 3.80 -0.57 -10.60
N ILE A 179 3.28 -0.38 -9.37
CA ILE A 179 3.03 -1.47 -8.42
C ILE A 179 2.10 -2.51 -9.04
N ILE A 180 0.95 -2.08 -9.56
CA ILE A 180 -0.02 -2.99 -10.20
C ILE A 180 0.62 -3.70 -11.39
N TYR A 181 1.35 -2.98 -12.23
CA TYR A 181 2.04 -3.57 -13.38
C TYR A 181 3.04 -4.67 -12.97
N PHE A 182 3.90 -4.42 -11.98
CA PHE A 182 4.85 -5.42 -11.50
C PHE A 182 4.18 -6.56 -10.73
N LEU A 183 3.08 -6.29 -10.01
CA LEU A 183 2.29 -7.32 -9.36
C LEU A 183 1.72 -8.29 -10.41
N LEU A 184 1.10 -7.79 -11.48
CA LEU A 184 0.59 -8.61 -12.57
C LEU A 184 1.68 -9.46 -13.23
N LYS A 185 2.88 -8.90 -13.42
CA LYS A 185 4.04 -9.63 -13.95
C LYS A 185 4.64 -10.65 -12.98
N SER A 186 4.40 -10.51 -11.68
CA SER A 186 4.91 -11.42 -10.66
C SER A 186 4.19 -12.77 -10.66
N PHE A 187 2.95 -12.82 -11.12
CA PHE A 187 2.12 -14.01 -11.10
C PHE A 187 1.86 -14.50 -12.53
N ARG A 188 2.74 -15.37 -13.04
CA ARG A 188 2.58 -15.95 -14.37
C ARG A 188 1.67 -17.17 -14.32
N ARG A 189 0.80 -17.31 -15.32
CA ARG A 189 0.04 -18.55 -15.54
C ARG A 189 1.01 -19.61 -16.10
N GLU A 190 1.09 -20.77 -15.49
CA GLU A 190 1.76 -21.92 -16.11
C GLU A 190 1.00 -22.26 -17.40
N SER A 191 1.73 -22.29 -18.52
CA SER A 191 1.24 -22.68 -19.85
C SER A 191 0.96 -24.17 -19.90
#